data_AF-A0A6P4Y037-F1
#
_entry.id   AF-A0A6P4Y037-F1
#
_cell.length_a   1.000
_cell.length_b   1.000
_cell.length_c   1.000
_cell.angle_alpha   90.00
_cell.angle_beta   90.00
_cell.angle_gamma   90.00
#
_symmetry.space_group_name_H-M   'P 1'
#
loop_
_entity.id
_entity.type
_entity.pdbx_description
1 polymer ?
#
loop_
_entity_poly.entity_id
_entity_poly.type
_entity_poly.pdbx_seq_one_letter_code
_entity_poly.pdbx_strand_id
1 'polypeptide(L)'
;MGPAGPIGPQGLPGRAVCPAGRTGTPAKSSARADTQISELQSNYQELTEQTSGLRQQNEDLEKRLSVLEKHIRNTTHSDSTGYPPSSCTEVAERSGIDDQTFYVIDPDGPRRGVLPMLLQGCDILEQHGPSECCGGPVISLQTAHQVIWEHRPVAWWVTWDGRQADYWGGASPGSGKCACGQTGTCQGRCNCDVNVYTWREDSGFLSHKNDLPVAQLRFGDTGDGSEDGYHTLGKLICYP
;
A
#
# COMPACT_ATOMS: atom_id res chain seq x y z
N MET A 1 -89.43 45.58 92.11
CA MET A 1 -87.98 45.81 92.35
C MET A 1 -87.36 46.20 91.02
N GLY A 2 -87.05 47.49 90.82
CA GLY A 2 -86.23 47.96 89.68
C GLY A 2 -84.73 47.98 90.06
N PRO A 3 -83.89 48.80 89.41
CA PRO A 3 -83.66 48.91 87.96
C PRO A 3 -82.16 49.13 87.58
N ALA A 4 -81.87 49.22 86.26
CA ALA A 4 -80.74 49.90 85.56
C ALA A 4 -79.29 49.48 85.91
N GLY A 5 -78.29 49.45 85.01
CA GLY A 5 -78.07 50.06 83.68
C GLY A 5 -76.69 49.62 83.12
N PRO A 6 -76.15 50.28 82.07
CA PRO A 6 -75.38 49.65 80.97
C PRO A 6 -73.86 49.94 80.98
N ILE A 7 -73.04 49.13 80.27
CA ILE A 7 -71.70 49.53 79.78
C ILE A 7 -71.42 48.85 78.43
N GLY A 8 -70.98 49.64 77.44
CA GLY A 8 -70.66 49.25 76.07
C GLY A 8 -69.26 48.63 75.86
N PRO A 9 -68.62 48.85 74.70
CA PRO A 9 -68.12 47.79 73.82
C PRO A 9 -66.64 47.43 74.03
N GLN A 10 -66.26 46.20 73.69
CA GLN A 10 -64.87 45.81 73.49
C GLN A 10 -64.77 45.16 72.10
N GLY A 11 -64.30 45.93 71.13
CA GLY A 11 -63.95 45.43 69.81
C GLY A 11 -62.79 44.44 69.93
N LEU A 12 -62.97 43.25 69.36
CA LEU A 12 -61.92 42.25 69.25
C LEU A 12 -60.91 42.66 68.16
N PRO A 13 -59.61 42.37 68.37
CA PRO A 13 -58.51 42.94 67.61
C PRO A 13 -58.40 42.35 66.19
N GLY A 14 -57.76 43.14 65.34
CA GLY A 14 -57.74 43.02 63.89
C GLY A 14 -57.35 41.65 63.33
N ARG A 15 -57.98 41.36 62.20
CA ARG A 15 -57.63 40.32 61.23
C ARG A 15 -56.15 40.47 60.85
N ALA A 16 -55.31 39.56 61.31
CA ALA A 16 -53.90 39.49 60.91
C ALA A 16 -53.83 39.19 59.41
N VAL A 17 -53.34 40.16 58.63
CA VAL A 17 -52.90 39.95 57.25
C VAL A 17 -51.63 39.11 57.32
N CYS A 18 -51.60 37.97 56.62
CA CYS A 18 -50.37 37.20 56.46
C CYS A 18 -49.29 38.09 55.85
N PRO A 19 -48.05 38.16 56.40
CA PRO A 19 -46.98 38.89 55.74
C PRO A 19 -46.71 38.23 54.38
N ALA A 20 -46.69 39.05 53.34
CA ALA A 20 -46.22 38.66 52.02
C ALA A 20 -44.83 38.01 52.13
N GLY A 21 -44.60 37.02 51.29
CA GLY A 21 -43.50 36.06 51.39
C GLY A 21 -42.13 36.66 51.67
N ARG A 22 -41.32 35.88 52.41
CA ARG A 22 -39.87 36.08 52.45
C ARG A 22 -39.34 35.92 51.02
N THR A 23 -38.98 37.03 50.40
CA THR A 23 -38.07 37.06 49.25
C THR A 23 -36.67 36.72 49.77
N GLY A 24 -36.40 35.44 49.98
CA GLY A 24 -35.03 34.97 50.11
C GLY A 24 -34.31 35.31 48.81
N THR A 25 -33.27 36.14 48.87
CA THR A 25 -32.47 36.53 47.70
C THR A 25 -31.93 35.29 46.99
N PRO A 26 -32.40 34.96 45.77
CA PRO A 26 -31.87 33.86 44.98
C PRO A 26 -31.14 34.47 43.79
N ALA A 27 -29.84 34.78 43.92
CA ALA A 27 -29.18 35.49 42.81
C ALA A 27 -27.74 35.09 42.52
N LYS A 28 -26.93 34.62 43.49
CA LYS A 28 -25.50 34.34 43.24
C LYS A 28 -25.15 32.86 43.08
N SER A 29 -25.82 31.95 43.76
CA SER A 29 -25.58 30.51 43.64
C SER A 29 -26.25 29.88 42.42
N SER A 30 -27.44 30.36 42.04
CA SER A 30 -28.18 29.88 40.86
C SER A 30 -27.44 30.18 39.56
N ALA A 31 -27.01 31.43 39.35
CA ALA A 31 -26.35 31.84 38.12
C ALA A 31 -25.05 31.06 37.84
N ARG A 32 -24.27 30.71 38.87
CA ARG A 32 -23.05 29.91 38.72
C ARG A 32 -23.35 28.46 38.34
N ALA A 33 -24.42 27.89 38.90
CA ALA A 33 -24.88 26.56 38.51
C ALA A 33 -25.42 26.55 37.08
N ASP A 34 -26.16 27.59 36.67
CA ASP A 34 -26.68 27.72 35.32
C ASP A 34 -25.55 27.80 34.26
N THR A 35 -24.46 28.51 34.56
CA THR A 35 -23.27 28.56 33.69
C THR A 35 -22.57 27.20 33.57
N GLN A 36 -22.39 26.48 34.69
CA GLN A 36 -21.78 25.15 34.66
C GLN A 36 -22.65 24.15 33.89
N ILE A 37 -23.98 24.25 34.01
CA ILE A 37 -24.91 23.42 33.24
C ILE A 37 -24.78 23.72 31.75
N SER A 38 -24.69 24.99 31.34
CA SER A 38 -24.50 25.33 29.93
C SER A 38 -23.16 24.84 29.35
N GLU A 39 -22.08 24.93 30.12
CA GLU A 39 -20.77 24.40 29.72
C GLU A 39 -20.79 22.88 29.58
N LEU A 40 -21.37 22.17 30.55
CA LEU A 40 -21.54 20.72 30.51
C LEU A 40 -22.39 20.27 29.32
N GLN A 41 -23.44 21.01 28.99
CA GLN A 41 -24.28 20.74 27.83
C GLN A 41 -23.50 20.93 26.52
N SER A 42 -22.70 22.00 26.41
CA SER A 42 -21.84 22.23 25.25
C SER A 42 -20.83 21.10 25.07
N ASN A 43 -20.15 20.71 26.16
CA ASN A 43 -19.17 19.64 26.14
C ASN A 43 -19.81 18.28 25.80
N TYR A 44 -21.03 18.03 26.27
CA TYR A 44 -21.76 16.80 25.95
C TYR A 44 -22.14 16.74 24.46
N GLN A 45 -22.53 17.88 23.87
CA GLN A 45 -22.82 17.97 22.42
C GLN A 45 -21.54 17.71 21.61
N GLU A 46 -20.43 18.36 21.94
CA GLU A 46 -19.15 18.19 21.25
C GLU A 46 -18.65 16.74 21.35
N LEU A 47 -18.74 16.13 22.54
CA LEU A 47 -18.37 14.73 22.74
C LEU A 47 -19.26 13.76 21.95
N THR A 48 -20.56 14.09 21.80
CA THR A 48 -21.50 13.30 20.99
C THR A 48 -21.13 13.38 19.51
N GLU A 49 -20.77 14.57 19.03
CA GLU A 49 -20.34 14.79 17.65
C GLU A 49 -19.03 14.05 17.35
N GLN A 50 -18.03 14.14 18.24
CA GLN A 50 -16.79 13.37 18.13
C GLN A 50 -17.03 11.86 18.11
N THR A 51 -17.92 11.35 18.98
CA THR A 51 -18.27 9.92 19.02
C THR A 51 -18.94 9.48 17.72
N SER A 52 -19.80 10.32 17.14
CA SER A 52 -20.42 10.05 15.84
C SER A 52 -19.39 10.02 14.69
N GLY A 53 -18.41 10.92 14.71
CA GLY A 53 -17.33 10.96 13.73
C GLY A 53 -16.41 9.74 13.81
N LEU A 54 -16.02 9.34 15.01
CA LEU A 54 -15.24 8.12 15.24
C LEU A 54 -16.00 6.86 14.78
N ARG A 55 -17.31 6.80 15.03
CA ARG A 55 -18.16 5.71 14.53
C ARG A 55 -18.15 5.64 13.01
N GLN A 56 -18.31 6.79 12.34
CA GLN A 56 -18.28 6.88 10.88
C GLN A 56 -16.92 6.44 10.31
N GLN A 57 -15.82 6.83 10.96
CA GLN A 57 -14.48 6.42 10.57
C GLN A 57 -14.27 4.91 10.72
N ASN A 58 -14.78 4.30 11.79
CA ASN A 58 -14.71 2.86 11.97
C ASN A 58 -15.50 2.12 10.88
N GLU A 59 -16.71 2.59 10.53
CA GLU A 59 -17.48 1.99 9.43
C GLU A 59 -16.78 2.13 8.06
N ASP A 60 -16.08 3.24 7.81
CA ASP A 60 -15.26 3.41 6.61
C ASP A 60 -14.05 2.45 6.60
N LEU A 61 -13.36 2.34 7.73
CA LEU A 61 -12.24 1.41 7.89
C LEU A 61 -12.67 -0.04 7.69
N GLU A 62 -13.81 -0.45 8.24
CA GLU A 62 -14.38 -1.78 8.03
C GLU A 62 -14.71 -2.04 6.55
N LYS A 63 -15.25 -1.04 5.85
CA LYS A 63 -15.49 -1.16 4.40
C LYS A 63 -14.19 -1.34 3.62
N ARG A 64 -13.16 -0.54 3.93
CA ARG A 64 -11.85 -0.65 3.28
C ARG A 64 -11.17 -1.98 3.56
N LEU A 65 -11.29 -2.49 4.80
CA LEU A 65 -10.85 -3.84 5.17
C LEU A 65 -11.59 -4.91 4.39
N SER A 66 -12.92 -4.81 4.23
CA SER A 66 -13.68 -5.80 3.45
C SER A 66 -13.24 -5.87 1.98
N VAL A 67 -12.88 -4.72 1.40
CA VAL A 67 -12.33 -4.62 0.04
C VAL A 67 -10.96 -5.28 0.00
N LEU A 68 -10.07 -4.96 0.95
CA LEU A 68 -8.75 -5.58 1.04
C LEU A 68 -8.83 -7.10 1.27
N GLU A 69 -9.70 -7.59 2.13
CA GLU A 69 -9.91 -9.03 2.34
C GLU A 69 -10.43 -9.72 1.08
N LYS A 70 -11.29 -9.06 0.30
CA LYS A 70 -11.76 -9.58 -0.98
C LYS A 70 -10.62 -9.63 -2.00
N HIS A 71 -9.77 -8.61 -2.02
CA HIS A 71 -8.55 -8.62 -2.85
C HIS A 71 -7.61 -9.74 -2.40
N ILE A 72 -7.32 -9.86 -1.11
CA ILE A 72 -6.50 -10.95 -0.56
C ILE A 72 -7.11 -12.29 -0.91
N ARG A 73 -8.41 -12.55 -0.71
CA ARG A 73 -9.05 -13.81 -1.11
C ARG A 73 -8.88 -14.10 -2.61
N ASN A 74 -8.98 -13.09 -3.46
CA ASN A 74 -8.73 -13.23 -4.90
C ASN A 74 -7.24 -13.45 -5.22
N THR A 75 -6.31 -12.85 -4.47
CA THR A 75 -4.85 -13.02 -4.63
C THR A 75 -4.36 -14.33 -3.99
N THR A 76 -5.05 -14.84 -2.97
CA THR A 76 -4.76 -16.07 -2.23
C THR A 76 -5.75 -17.18 -2.58
N HIS A 77 -6.37 -17.16 -3.77
CA HIS A 77 -7.05 -18.32 -4.33
C HIS A 77 -6.01 -19.38 -4.72
N SER A 78 -5.30 -19.85 -3.70
CA SER A 78 -5.16 -21.26 -3.41
C SER A 78 -6.43 -21.98 -3.83
N ASP A 79 -6.32 -22.71 -4.92
CA ASP A 79 -7.11 -23.91 -5.09
C ASP A 79 -6.90 -24.82 -3.86
N SER A 80 -7.71 -25.86 -3.72
CA SER A 80 -7.73 -26.88 -2.65
C SER A 80 -6.39 -27.45 -2.13
N THR A 81 -5.26 -27.07 -2.74
CA THR A 81 -3.88 -27.45 -2.45
C THR A 81 -3.08 -26.45 -1.60
N GLY A 82 -3.49 -25.17 -1.49
CA GLY A 82 -2.78 -24.18 -0.66
C GLY A 82 -1.51 -23.57 -1.27
N TYR A 83 -1.25 -23.77 -2.57
CA TYR A 83 -0.01 -23.34 -3.23
C TYR A 83 -0.23 -22.25 -4.28
N PRO A 84 0.74 -21.32 -4.44
CA PRO A 84 0.70 -20.31 -5.50
C PRO A 84 0.67 -20.95 -6.89
N PRO A 85 0.03 -20.31 -7.88
CA PRO A 85 0.06 -20.76 -9.28
C PRO A 85 1.50 -20.76 -9.82
N SER A 86 1.80 -21.68 -10.73
CA SER A 86 3.14 -21.86 -11.32
C SER A 86 3.41 -20.97 -12.53
N SER A 87 2.37 -20.40 -13.14
CA SER A 87 2.50 -19.55 -14.32
C SER A 87 1.39 -18.49 -14.40
N CYS A 88 1.60 -17.47 -15.24
CA CYS A 88 0.55 -16.49 -15.55
C CYS A 88 -0.66 -17.12 -16.26
N THR A 89 -0.47 -18.21 -17.02
CA THR A 89 -1.59 -18.98 -17.60
C THR A 89 -2.46 -19.56 -16.48
N GLU A 90 -1.84 -20.13 -15.46
CA GLU A 90 -2.55 -20.69 -14.31
C GLU A 90 -3.20 -19.59 -13.45
N VAL A 91 -2.56 -18.42 -13.32
CA VAL A 91 -3.19 -17.22 -12.72
C VAL A 91 -4.45 -16.82 -13.49
N ALA A 92 -4.37 -16.78 -14.83
CA ALA A 92 -5.50 -16.43 -15.69
C ALA A 92 -6.66 -17.39 -15.55
N GLU A 93 -6.38 -18.69 -15.59
CA GLU A 93 -7.38 -19.76 -15.46
C GLU A 93 -8.05 -19.75 -14.07
N ARG A 94 -7.29 -19.43 -13.01
CA ARG A 94 -7.79 -19.45 -11.62
C ARG A 94 -8.57 -18.21 -11.23
N SER A 95 -8.16 -17.02 -11.64
CA SER A 95 -8.65 -15.77 -11.04
C SER A 95 -8.91 -14.63 -12.03
N GLY A 96 -8.56 -14.81 -13.31
CA GLY A 96 -8.53 -13.71 -14.28
C GLY A 96 -7.35 -12.77 -14.03
N ILE A 97 -6.90 -12.10 -15.10
CA ILE A 97 -5.77 -11.20 -15.07
C ILE A 97 -6.23 -9.73 -14.99
N ASP A 98 -5.55 -8.95 -14.16
CA ASP A 98 -5.70 -7.53 -13.96
C ASP A 98 -4.32 -6.85 -14.07
N ASP A 99 -4.23 -5.94 -15.03
CA ASP A 99 -3.01 -5.28 -15.49
C ASP A 99 -2.34 -4.38 -14.44
N GLN A 100 -3.06 -4.10 -13.34
CA GLN A 100 -2.63 -3.26 -12.21
C GLN A 100 -2.30 -4.07 -10.94
N THR A 101 -2.47 -5.38 -10.96
CA THR A 101 -2.35 -6.24 -9.77
C THR A 101 -1.02 -7.00 -9.72
N PHE A 102 -0.47 -7.19 -8.52
CA PHE A 102 0.69 -8.05 -8.29
C PHE A 102 0.24 -9.49 -8.05
N TYR A 103 0.94 -10.45 -8.67
CA TYR A 103 0.67 -11.88 -8.58
C TYR A 103 1.83 -12.61 -7.91
N VAL A 104 1.54 -13.53 -7.00
CA VAL A 104 2.55 -14.43 -6.44
C VAL A 104 2.49 -15.73 -7.23
N ILE A 105 3.59 -16.08 -7.90
CA ILE A 105 3.73 -17.36 -8.61
C ILE A 105 4.85 -18.19 -8.02
N ASP A 106 4.72 -19.51 -8.11
CA ASP A 106 5.69 -20.52 -7.69
C ASP A 106 6.10 -21.37 -8.91
N PRO A 107 7.07 -20.90 -9.73
CA PRO A 107 7.39 -21.52 -11.02
C PRO A 107 7.89 -22.96 -10.92
N ASP A 108 8.60 -23.30 -9.84
CA ASP A 108 9.12 -24.65 -9.59
C ASP A 108 8.13 -25.54 -8.84
N GLY A 109 7.10 -24.94 -8.26
CA GLY A 109 6.00 -25.61 -7.59
C GLY A 109 6.34 -26.01 -6.16
N PRO A 110 5.36 -26.60 -5.45
CA PRO A 110 5.42 -26.74 -4.01
C PRO A 110 6.60 -27.56 -3.53
N ARG A 111 7.34 -27.00 -2.57
CA ARG A 111 8.49 -27.61 -1.88
C ARG A 111 9.71 -27.86 -2.78
N ARG A 112 9.84 -27.10 -3.87
CA ARG A 112 11.08 -27.03 -4.66
C ARG A 112 11.86 -25.76 -4.30
N GLY A 113 13.11 -25.72 -4.74
CA GLY A 113 14.20 -24.96 -4.12
C GLY A 113 14.15 -23.45 -4.23
N VAL A 114 13.13 -22.85 -4.85
CA VAL A 114 12.98 -21.40 -4.99
C VAL A 114 11.70 -20.94 -4.29
N LEU A 115 11.78 -19.80 -3.60
CA LEU A 115 10.59 -19.21 -2.98
C LEU A 115 9.69 -18.60 -4.06
N PRO A 116 8.35 -18.59 -3.85
CA PRO A 116 7.44 -17.91 -4.75
C PRO A 116 7.83 -16.45 -4.98
N MET A 117 7.67 -15.98 -6.21
CA MET A 117 8.06 -14.65 -6.65
C MET A 117 6.86 -13.76 -6.95
N LEU A 118 7.04 -12.46 -6.75
CA LEU A 118 6.03 -11.45 -7.02
C LEU A 118 6.20 -10.90 -8.43
N LEU A 119 5.19 -11.09 -9.28
CA LEU A 119 5.06 -10.50 -10.60
C LEU A 119 4.20 -9.25 -10.54
N GLN A 120 4.61 -8.18 -11.22
CA GLN A 120 3.80 -6.98 -11.38
C GLN A 120 2.99 -7.07 -12.68
N GLY A 121 1.76 -7.57 -12.58
CA GLY A 121 0.89 -7.87 -13.71
C GLY A 121 1.30 -9.14 -14.46
N CYS A 122 0.31 -9.90 -14.89
CA CYS A 122 0.44 -10.86 -15.98
C CYS A 122 -0.21 -10.19 -17.21
N ASP A 123 0.36 -10.34 -18.39
CA ASP A 123 -0.27 -9.84 -19.63
C ASP A 123 -0.47 -11.06 -20.53
N ILE A 124 -1.70 -11.58 -20.57
CA ILE A 124 -2.10 -12.65 -21.50
C ILE A 124 -2.77 -11.97 -22.69
N LEU A 125 -2.04 -11.79 -23.78
CA LEU A 125 -2.68 -11.33 -25.00
C LEU A 125 -3.61 -12.44 -25.51
N GLU A 126 -4.90 -12.13 -25.61
CA GLU A 126 -5.95 -13.09 -25.92
C GLU A 126 -5.75 -13.80 -27.28
N GLN A 127 -5.90 -15.13 -27.22
CA GLN A 127 -6.43 -16.06 -28.22
C GLN A 127 -5.51 -16.73 -29.27
N HIS A 128 -5.42 -18.06 -29.09
CA HIS A 128 -5.18 -19.16 -30.05
C HIS A 128 -3.75 -19.65 -30.32
N GLY A 129 -3.28 -20.60 -29.51
CA GLY A 129 -2.29 -21.61 -29.94
C GLY A 129 -1.46 -22.20 -28.78
N PRO A 130 -1.16 -23.51 -28.77
CA PRO A 130 -0.16 -24.08 -27.86
C PRO A 130 1.24 -23.78 -28.41
N SER A 131 1.70 -22.55 -28.25
CA SER A 131 3.07 -22.16 -28.59
C SER A 131 3.57 -21.03 -27.69
N GLU A 132 3.47 -21.20 -26.37
CA GLU A 132 3.88 -20.22 -25.37
C GLU A 132 5.27 -19.61 -25.69
N CYS A 133 5.25 -18.38 -26.17
CA CYS A 133 6.42 -17.60 -26.50
C CYS A 133 6.56 -16.42 -25.55
N CYS A 134 6.95 -16.67 -24.30
CA CYS A 134 7.31 -15.59 -23.39
C CYS A 134 8.60 -14.88 -23.83
N GLY A 135 8.46 -13.65 -24.32
CA GLY A 135 9.53 -12.68 -24.44
C GLY A 135 9.81 -12.06 -23.07
N GLY A 136 11.08 -11.93 -22.71
CA GLY A 136 11.43 -11.35 -21.42
C GLY A 136 11.22 -9.85 -21.38
N PRO A 137 11.24 -9.29 -20.17
CA PRO A 137 11.14 -7.86 -19.99
C PRO A 137 12.29 -7.15 -20.69
N VAL A 138 12.03 -5.90 -21.10
CA VAL A 138 13.12 -4.98 -21.44
C VAL A 138 13.84 -4.64 -20.16
N ILE A 139 15.12 -4.99 -20.08
CA ILE A 139 16.00 -4.51 -19.03
C ILE A 139 16.74 -3.29 -19.59
N SER A 140 16.68 -2.17 -18.86
CA SER A 140 17.53 -1.00 -19.15
C SER A 140 18.34 -0.67 -17.91
N LEU A 141 19.63 -0.45 -18.11
CA LEU A 141 20.60 -0.05 -17.12
C LEU A 141 21.26 1.25 -17.61
N GLN A 142 21.32 2.24 -16.73
CA GLN A 142 21.98 3.50 -16.97
C GLN A 142 22.95 3.79 -15.83
N THR A 143 24.24 3.99 -16.14
CA THR A 143 25.30 4.18 -15.14
C THR A 143 26.17 5.37 -15.49
N ALA A 144 26.73 6.00 -14.46
CA ALA A 144 27.82 6.97 -14.57
C ALA A 144 28.89 6.58 -13.56
N HIS A 145 30.14 6.43 -14.05
CA HIS A 145 31.31 6.07 -13.26
C HIS A 145 31.19 4.70 -12.55
N GLN A 146 30.55 3.71 -13.20
CA GLN A 146 30.49 2.32 -12.73
C GLN A 146 31.03 1.36 -13.80
N VAL A 147 31.59 0.25 -13.37
CA VAL A 147 31.91 -0.90 -14.24
C VAL A 147 30.89 -2.01 -13.98
N ILE A 148 30.58 -2.86 -14.97
CA ILE A 148 29.69 -4.03 -14.76
C ILE A 148 30.52 -5.30 -14.56
N TRP A 149 31.73 -5.35 -15.12
CA TRP A 149 32.61 -6.52 -15.16
C TRP A 149 34.08 -6.19 -14.79
N GLU A 150 34.37 -5.83 -13.54
CA GLU A 150 35.76 -5.70 -13.05
C GLU A 150 36.23 -7.00 -12.35
N HIS A 151 36.93 -7.87 -13.08
CA HIS A 151 37.42 -9.22 -12.67
C HIS A 151 36.33 -10.25 -12.25
N ARG A 152 35.17 -9.80 -11.76
CA ARG A 152 33.92 -10.51 -11.52
C ARG A 152 32.74 -9.57 -11.86
N PRO A 153 31.58 -10.10 -12.28
CA PRO A 153 30.37 -9.29 -12.44
C PRO A 153 30.04 -8.56 -11.14
N VAL A 154 29.95 -7.24 -11.20
CA VAL A 154 29.44 -6.39 -10.11
C VAL A 154 27.96 -6.05 -10.31
N ALA A 155 27.45 -6.14 -11.54
CA ALA A 155 26.02 -6.14 -11.82
C ALA A 155 25.58 -7.33 -12.67
N TRP A 156 24.44 -7.94 -12.32
CA TRP A 156 23.83 -9.05 -13.03
C TRP A 156 22.36 -9.22 -12.65
N TRP A 157 21.62 -9.98 -13.45
CA TRP A 157 20.29 -10.44 -13.10
C TRP A 157 20.28 -11.94 -12.81
N VAL A 158 19.28 -12.38 -12.05
CA VAL A 158 19.12 -13.76 -11.60
C VAL A 158 17.93 -14.38 -12.31
N THR A 159 18.12 -15.56 -12.87
CA THR A 159 17.08 -16.36 -13.54
C THR A 159 16.09 -16.93 -12.53
N TRP A 160 14.94 -17.41 -13.01
CA TRP A 160 13.91 -17.99 -12.14
C TRP A 160 14.41 -19.16 -11.28
N ASP A 161 15.38 -19.94 -11.77
CA ASP A 161 16.00 -21.07 -11.06
C ASP A 161 17.21 -20.67 -10.19
N GLY A 162 17.40 -19.36 -9.96
CA GLY A 162 18.42 -18.83 -9.06
C GLY A 162 19.83 -18.76 -9.66
N ARG A 163 20.01 -19.07 -10.95
CA ARG A 163 21.32 -18.91 -11.61
C ARG A 163 21.58 -17.44 -11.89
N GLN A 164 22.86 -17.08 -11.80
CA GLN A 164 23.34 -15.79 -12.28
C GLN A 164 23.39 -15.81 -13.81
N ALA A 165 22.69 -14.87 -14.45
CA ALA A 165 22.75 -14.70 -15.89
C ALA A 165 24.09 -14.07 -16.30
N ASP A 166 24.57 -14.47 -17.47
CA ASP A 166 25.85 -14.04 -18.04
C ASP A 166 25.67 -13.18 -19.29
N TYR A 167 24.50 -12.59 -19.49
CA TYR A 167 24.19 -11.74 -20.64
C TYR A 167 23.15 -10.68 -20.24
N TRP A 168 23.06 -9.61 -21.03
CA TRP A 168 22.14 -8.49 -20.81
C TRP A 168 21.12 -8.37 -21.95
N GLY A 169 20.23 -7.38 -21.85
CA GLY A 169 19.19 -7.11 -22.83
C GLY A 169 19.70 -7.15 -24.28
N GLY A 170 18.99 -7.90 -25.13
CA GLY A 170 19.28 -8.10 -26.55
C GLY A 170 20.53 -8.93 -26.86
N ALA A 171 21.21 -9.51 -25.86
CA ALA A 171 22.31 -10.43 -26.07
C ALA A 171 21.91 -11.90 -25.92
N SER A 172 22.73 -12.81 -26.46
CA SER A 172 22.55 -14.27 -26.31
C SER A 172 23.12 -14.79 -24.99
N PRO A 173 22.52 -15.84 -24.38
CA PRO A 173 23.13 -16.56 -23.25
C PRO A 173 24.54 -17.04 -23.56
N GLY A 174 25.43 -17.01 -22.57
CA GLY A 174 26.85 -17.35 -22.75
C GLY A 174 27.72 -16.22 -23.30
N SER A 175 27.12 -15.09 -23.72
CA SER A 175 27.89 -14.05 -24.42
C SER A 175 28.75 -13.17 -23.51
N GLY A 176 28.40 -13.04 -22.22
CA GLY A 176 29.06 -12.10 -21.32
C GLY A 176 28.85 -10.64 -21.72
N LYS A 177 27.81 -10.32 -22.49
CA LYS A 177 27.64 -9.06 -23.22
C LYS A 177 26.18 -8.60 -23.22
N CYS A 178 25.95 -7.36 -23.65
CA CYS A 178 24.68 -6.74 -24.01
C CYS A 178 24.57 -6.65 -25.54
N ALA A 179 23.41 -6.23 -26.06
CA ALA A 179 23.13 -6.16 -27.50
C ALA A 179 24.27 -5.52 -28.31
N CYS A 180 24.66 -4.30 -27.94
CA CYS A 180 25.72 -3.56 -28.63
C CYS A 180 27.12 -4.17 -28.44
N GLY A 181 27.33 -4.94 -27.37
CA GLY A 181 28.55 -5.68 -27.10
C GLY A 181 28.74 -6.85 -28.04
N GLN A 182 27.63 -7.48 -28.45
CA GLN A 182 27.64 -8.53 -29.48
C GLN A 182 27.86 -7.96 -30.88
N THR A 183 27.30 -6.78 -31.18
CA THR A 183 27.52 -6.11 -32.48
C THR A 183 28.83 -5.33 -32.55
N GLY A 184 29.52 -5.14 -31.41
CA GLY A 184 30.78 -4.38 -31.35
C GLY A 184 30.59 -2.87 -31.54
N THR A 185 29.39 -2.34 -31.33
CA THR A 185 29.08 -0.91 -31.48
C THR A 185 29.19 -0.13 -30.18
N CYS A 186 29.43 -0.83 -29.07
CA CYS A 186 29.61 -0.25 -27.74
C CYS A 186 31.05 0.14 -27.42
N GLN A 187 31.20 1.06 -26.47
CA GLN A 187 32.51 1.36 -25.89
C GLN A 187 32.82 0.35 -24.78
N GLY A 188 33.56 -0.72 -25.11
CA GLY A 188 33.87 -1.81 -24.17
C GLY A 188 33.03 -3.06 -24.43
N ARG A 189 32.77 -3.88 -23.39
CA ARG A 189 31.87 -5.04 -23.53
C ARG A 189 30.41 -4.59 -23.61
N CYS A 190 30.09 -3.49 -22.94
CA CYS A 190 28.79 -2.83 -22.86
C CYS A 190 28.97 -1.33 -22.62
N ASN A 191 27.99 -0.50 -22.96
CA ASN A 191 28.11 0.95 -22.73
C ASN A 191 28.23 1.29 -21.24
N CYS A 192 27.54 0.56 -20.37
CA CYS A 192 27.59 0.73 -18.93
C CYS A 192 28.79 0.01 -18.27
N ASP A 193 29.60 -0.70 -19.06
CA ASP A 193 30.81 -1.40 -18.62
C ASP A 193 32.08 -0.58 -18.89
N VAL A 194 31.97 0.75 -18.75
CA VAL A 194 33.10 1.68 -18.86
C VAL A 194 33.07 2.67 -17.71
N ASN A 195 34.20 2.75 -17.01
CA ASN A 195 34.37 3.63 -15.86
C ASN A 195 34.55 5.10 -16.27
N VAL A 196 33.48 5.76 -16.69
CA VAL A 196 33.50 7.16 -17.14
C VAL A 196 32.41 7.99 -16.46
N TYR A 197 32.73 9.25 -16.14
CA TYR A 197 31.79 10.21 -15.52
C TYR A 197 30.64 10.67 -16.43
N THR A 198 30.45 10.04 -17.59
CA THR A 198 29.36 10.35 -18.52
C THR A 198 28.31 9.27 -18.40
N TRP A 199 27.04 9.66 -18.32
CA TRP A 199 25.93 8.72 -18.35
C TRP A 199 25.95 7.84 -19.59
N ARG A 200 25.88 6.53 -19.36
CA ARG A 200 25.81 5.49 -20.39
C ARG A 200 24.57 4.65 -20.16
N GLU A 201 24.06 4.07 -21.23
CA GLU A 201 22.87 3.22 -21.18
C GLU A 201 23.07 1.97 -22.03
N ASP A 202 22.64 0.84 -21.47
CA ASP A 202 22.37 -0.40 -22.19
C ASP A 202 20.91 -0.80 -21.96
N SER A 203 20.20 -1.11 -23.04
CA SER A 203 18.83 -1.60 -22.97
C SER A 203 18.58 -2.72 -23.97
N GLY A 204 17.59 -3.58 -23.67
CA GLY A 204 17.11 -4.58 -24.62
C GLY A 204 16.24 -5.65 -23.99
N PHE A 205 15.64 -6.48 -24.84
CA PHE A 205 14.80 -7.60 -24.42
C PHE A 205 15.64 -8.79 -23.93
N LEU A 206 15.26 -9.37 -22.80
CA LEU A 206 15.75 -10.70 -22.41
C LEU A 206 14.97 -11.75 -23.20
N SER A 207 15.52 -12.27 -24.30
CA SER A 207 14.73 -13.12 -25.22
C SER A 207 14.83 -14.63 -24.95
N HIS A 208 15.74 -15.07 -24.07
CA HIS A 208 15.91 -16.49 -23.79
C HIS A 208 14.92 -16.99 -22.74
N LYS A 209 13.89 -17.70 -23.23
CA LYS A 209 12.74 -18.17 -22.45
C LYS A 209 13.11 -18.94 -21.18
N ASN A 210 14.10 -19.83 -21.28
CA ASN A 210 14.41 -20.76 -20.19
C ASN A 210 15.08 -20.09 -18.98
N ASP A 211 15.51 -18.83 -19.12
CA ASP A 211 16.09 -18.05 -18.03
C ASP A 211 15.08 -17.11 -17.38
N LEU A 212 13.87 -17.00 -17.94
CA LEU A 212 12.79 -16.12 -17.49
C LEU A 212 11.76 -16.84 -16.61
N PRO A 213 11.03 -16.11 -15.75
CA PRO A 213 11.12 -14.68 -15.45
C PRO A 213 12.42 -14.26 -14.73
N VAL A 214 12.73 -12.97 -14.76
CA VAL A 214 13.82 -12.41 -13.95
C VAL A 214 13.41 -12.47 -12.47
N ALA A 215 14.19 -13.18 -11.66
CA ALA A 215 13.92 -13.30 -10.22
C ALA A 215 14.46 -12.08 -9.46
N GLN A 216 15.65 -11.58 -9.80
CA GLN A 216 16.31 -10.48 -9.09
C GLN A 216 17.21 -9.67 -10.01
N LEU A 217 17.36 -8.39 -9.70
CA LEU A 217 18.43 -7.55 -10.23
C LEU A 217 19.43 -7.26 -9.10
N ARG A 218 20.72 -7.35 -9.41
CA ARG A 218 21.81 -7.14 -8.46
C ARG A 218 22.78 -6.13 -9.07
N PHE A 219 23.00 -5.04 -8.35
CA PHE A 219 23.93 -3.98 -8.71
C PHE A 219 24.89 -3.79 -7.54
N GLY A 220 26.18 -3.71 -7.85
CA GLY A 220 27.27 -3.41 -6.94
C GLY A 220 28.07 -2.22 -7.49
N ASP A 221 29.22 -1.94 -6.88
CA ASP A 221 30.06 -0.79 -7.26
C ASP A 221 29.33 0.55 -7.08
N THR A 222 28.76 0.73 -5.88
CA THR A 222 28.04 1.94 -5.43
C THR A 222 28.62 2.47 -4.11
N GLY A 223 29.92 2.27 -3.91
CA GLY A 223 30.63 2.56 -2.66
C GLY A 223 31.23 3.96 -2.60
N ASP A 224 31.49 4.58 -3.75
CA ASP A 224 32.00 5.95 -3.85
C ASP A 224 30.84 6.95 -4.07
N GLY A 225 30.97 8.17 -3.54
CA GLY A 225 29.96 9.23 -3.67
C GLY A 225 29.82 9.81 -5.09
N SER A 226 30.57 9.28 -6.06
CA SER A 226 30.51 9.65 -7.47
C SER A 226 29.97 8.54 -8.38
N GLU A 227 29.56 7.41 -7.80
CA GLU A 227 29.00 6.26 -8.51
C GLU A 227 27.48 6.31 -8.46
N ASP A 228 26.85 6.54 -9.62
CA ASP A 228 25.39 6.60 -9.73
C ASP A 228 24.87 5.64 -10.81
N GLY A 229 23.74 4.99 -10.51
CA GLY A 229 23.12 4.03 -11.41
C GLY A 229 21.60 3.98 -11.27
N TYR A 230 20.92 3.88 -12.41
CA TYR A 230 19.48 3.68 -12.53
C TYR A 230 19.20 2.41 -13.32
N HIS A 231 18.15 1.69 -12.93
CA HIS A 231 17.71 0.52 -13.66
C HIS A 231 16.20 0.47 -13.78
N THR A 232 15.73 -0.15 -14.86
CA THR A 232 14.33 -0.47 -15.06
C THR A 232 14.19 -1.90 -15.55
N LEU A 233 13.15 -2.58 -15.09
CA LEU A 233 12.74 -3.89 -15.56
C LEU A 233 11.31 -3.78 -16.05
N GLY A 234 11.12 -4.04 -17.34
CA GLY A 234 9.79 -4.08 -17.96
C GLY A 234 8.94 -5.23 -17.42
N LYS A 235 7.68 -5.29 -17.88
CA LYS A 235 6.83 -6.46 -17.63
C LYS A 235 7.31 -7.66 -18.45
N LEU A 236 7.11 -8.88 -17.93
CA LEU A 236 7.24 -10.09 -18.72
C LEU A 236 6.13 -10.09 -19.78
N ILE A 237 6.46 -10.30 -21.06
CA ILE A 237 5.49 -10.27 -22.16
C ILE A 237 5.38 -11.67 -22.75
N CYS A 238 4.22 -12.31 -22.63
CA CYS A 238 3.98 -13.60 -23.27
C CYS A 238 3.27 -13.44 -24.61
N TYR A 239 3.94 -13.84 -25.68
CA TYR A 239 3.36 -13.95 -27.02
C TYR A 239 2.72 -15.34 -27.19
N PRO A 240 1.60 -15.43 -27.93
CA PRO A 240 0.96 -16.70 -28.27
C PRO A 240 1.82 -17.62 -29.13
#